data_AF-A0A2M9JYJ8-F1
#
_entry.id   AF-A0A2M9JYJ8-F1
#
_cell.length_a   1.000
_cell.length_b   1.000
_cell.length_c   1.000
_cell.angle_alpha   90.00
_cell.angle_beta   90.00
_cell.angle_gamma   90.00
#
_symmetry.space_group_name_H-M   'P 1'
#
loop_
_entity.id
_entity.type
_entity.pdbx_description
1 polymer ?
#
loop_
_entity_poly.entity_id
_entity_poly.type
_entity_poly.pdbx_seq_one_letter_code
_entity_poly.pdbx_strand_id
1 'polypeptide(L)'
;MGRRGALVSLFALMIVGIVGAYGWAYPHHSIVLLFAFLPVLGLGGASFAVFAIWLPEQYPTRMRATAFAFTTAFSRWVAAGGTFLIGYGTHATGSLTLPLTAAVFVISMLLVRLAPETRSTALPS
;
A
#
# COMPACT_ATOMS: atom_id res chain seq x y z
N MET A 1 -4.69 -18.83 -0.80
CA MET A 1 -3.47 -18.00 -0.70
C MET A 1 -3.27 -17.60 0.75
N GLY A 2 -2.02 -17.51 1.24
CA GLY A 2 -1.74 -16.94 2.56
C GLY A 2 -1.88 -15.42 2.57
N ARG A 3 -1.97 -14.81 3.76
CA ARG A 3 -2.24 -13.37 3.90
C ARG A 3 -1.10 -12.53 3.35
N ARG A 4 0.14 -12.98 3.53
CA ARG A 4 1.32 -12.39 2.89
C ARG A 4 1.27 -12.48 1.37
N GLY A 5 0.87 -13.63 0.83
CA GLY A 5 0.74 -13.85 -0.60
C GLY A 5 -0.28 -12.91 -1.25
N ALA A 6 -1.43 -12.73 -0.59
CA ALA A 6 -2.45 -11.79 -1.02
C ALA A 6 -1.94 -10.34 -0.99
N LEU A 7 -1.27 -9.92 0.09
CA LEU A 7 -0.68 -8.57 0.20
C LEU A 7 0.37 -8.30 -0.87
N VAL A 8 1.27 -9.26 -1.14
CA VAL A 8 2.29 -9.13 -2.20
C VAL A 8 1.63 -8.98 -3.56
N SER A 9 0.59 -9.77 -3.87
CA SER A 9 -0.13 -9.63 -5.14
C SER A 9 -0.85 -8.29 -5.28
N LEU A 10 -1.45 -7.77 -4.21
CA LEU A 10 -2.15 -6.49 -4.21
C LEU A 10 -1.17 -5.32 -4.34
N PHE A 11 -0.02 -5.38 -3.68
CA PHE A 11 1.05 -4.39 -3.87
C PHE A 11 1.65 -4.45 -5.28
N ALA A 12 1.82 -5.64 -5.86
CA ALA A 12 2.25 -5.77 -7.24
C ALA A 12 1.24 -5.15 -8.22
N LEU A 13 -0.06 -5.41 -8.03
CA LEU A 13 -1.14 -4.75 -8.79
C LEU A 13 -1.08 -3.23 -8.64
N MET A 14 -0.87 -2.73 -7.43
CA MET A 14 -0.74 -1.29 -7.18
C MET A 14 0.46 -0.68 -7.92
N ILE A 15 1.63 -1.34 -7.90
CA ILE A 15 2.82 -0.89 -8.63
C ILE A 15 2.53 -0.84 -10.14
N VAL A 16 1.93 -1.89 -10.70
CA VAL A 16 1.55 -1.94 -12.12
C VAL A 16 0.56 -0.82 -12.45
N GLY A 17 -0.44 -0.58 -11.59
CA GLY A 17 -1.42 0.48 -11.76
C GLY A 17 -0.79 1.88 -11.73
N ILE A 18 0.12 2.15 -10.79
CA ILE A 18 0.82 3.44 -10.67
C ILE A 18 1.74 3.69 -11.87
N VAL A 19 2.54 2.68 -12.24
CA VAL A 19 3.45 2.78 -13.40
C VAL A 19 2.65 2.90 -14.70
N GLY A 20 1.57 2.17 -14.86
CA GLY A 20 0.69 2.25 -16.03
C GLY A 20 -0.03 3.60 -16.14
N ALA A 21 -0.67 4.05 -15.07
CA ALA A 21 -1.44 5.30 -15.07
C ALA A 21 -0.54 6.53 -15.21
N TYR A 22 0.52 6.62 -14.41
CA TYR A 22 1.35 7.82 -14.38
C TYR A 22 2.58 7.73 -15.27
N GLY A 23 3.13 6.54 -15.50
CA GLY A 23 4.32 6.33 -16.35
C GLY A 23 3.99 6.18 -17.82
N TRP A 24 2.82 5.63 -18.14
CA TRP A 24 2.38 5.45 -19.51
C TRP A 24 1.23 6.40 -19.87
N ALA A 25 0.09 6.33 -19.17
CA ALA A 25 -1.10 7.07 -19.61
C ALA A 25 -0.90 8.60 -19.55
N TYR A 26 -0.20 9.10 -18.53
CA TYR A 26 0.03 10.54 -18.34
C TYR A 26 0.91 11.18 -19.44
N PRO A 27 2.12 10.67 -19.80
CA PRO A 27 2.89 11.22 -20.92
C PRO A 27 2.14 11.17 -22.26
N HIS A 28 1.33 10.14 -22.47
CA HIS A 28 0.53 9.98 -23.68
C HIS A 28 -0.76 10.83 -23.70
N HIS A 29 -1.05 11.58 -22.62
CA HIS A 29 -2.26 12.40 -22.46
C HIS A 29 -3.56 11.62 -22.79
N SER A 30 -3.55 10.30 -22.57
CA SER A 30 -4.63 9.40 -22.98
C SER A 30 -5.53 9.08 -21.81
N ILE A 31 -6.71 9.66 -21.82
CA ILE A 31 -7.74 9.38 -20.81
C ILE A 31 -8.20 7.92 -20.85
N VAL A 32 -8.21 7.30 -22.03
CA VAL A 32 -8.60 5.89 -22.21
C VAL A 32 -7.63 4.96 -21.47
N LEU A 33 -6.33 5.19 -21.60
CA LEU A 33 -5.32 4.42 -20.87
C LEU A 33 -5.45 4.63 -19.36
N LEU A 34 -5.73 5.85 -18.91
CA LEU A 34 -5.96 6.13 -17.49
C LEU A 34 -7.15 5.34 -16.95
N PHE A 35 -8.28 5.32 -17.66
CA PHE A 35 -9.46 4.53 -17.30
C PHE A 35 -9.22 3.03 -17.35
N ALA A 36 -8.32 2.55 -18.21
CA ALA A 36 -7.93 1.14 -18.24
C ALA A 36 -7.11 0.72 -17.00
N PHE A 37 -6.27 1.62 -16.45
CA PHE A 37 -5.46 1.33 -15.26
C PHE A 37 -6.18 1.63 -13.94
N LEU A 38 -7.27 2.41 -13.95
CA LEU A 38 -8.08 2.74 -12.77
C LEU A 38 -8.60 1.50 -11.99
N PRO A 39 -9.15 0.46 -12.64
CA PRO A 39 -9.54 -0.77 -11.95
C PRO A 39 -8.35 -1.48 -11.28
N VAL A 40 -7.18 -1.46 -11.90
CA VAL A 40 -5.95 -2.07 -11.36
C VAL A 40 -5.48 -1.34 -10.11
N LEU A 41 -5.49 -0.01 -10.14
CA LEU A 41 -5.26 0.85 -8.96
C LEU A 41 -6.28 0.58 -7.85
N GLY A 42 -7.57 0.47 -8.20
CA GLY A 42 -8.63 0.17 -7.24
C GLY A 42 -8.45 -1.19 -6.56
N LEU A 43 -8.13 -2.23 -7.34
CA LEU A 43 -7.84 -3.56 -6.82
C LEU A 43 -6.58 -3.56 -5.95
N GLY A 44 -5.51 -2.89 -6.37
CA GLY A 44 -4.31 -2.73 -5.55
C GLY A 44 -4.60 -2.08 -4.18
N GLY A 45 -5.52 -1.11 -4.14
CA GLY A 45 -5.97 -0.43 -2.92
C GLY A 45 -6.70 -1.32 -1.92
N ALA A 46 -7.21 -2.47 -2.36
CA ALA A 46 -7.85 -3.44 -1.47
C ALA A 46 -6.87 -4.08 -0.47
N SER A 47 -5.56 -3.83 -0.59
CA SER A 47 -4.54 -4.27 0.39
C SER A 47 -4.87 -3.83 1.82
N PHE A 48 -5.55 -2.69 2.00
CA PHE A 48 -5.97 -2.22 3.32
C PHE A 48 -6.94 -3.19 4.01
N ALA A 49 -7.88 -3.80 3.27
CA ALA A 49 -8.82 -4.76 3.83
C ALA A 49 -8.10 -6.00 4.37
N VAL A 50 -7.11 -6.50 3.64
CA VAL A 50 -6.28 -7.63 4.09
C VAL A 50 -5.48 -7.25 5.34
N PHE A 51 -4.92 -6.04 5.38
CA PHE A 51 -4.18 -5.54 6.54
C PHE A 51 -5.06 -5.39 7.79
N ALA A 52 -6.28 -4.87 7.63
CA ALA A 52 -7.22 -4.69 8.74
C ALA A 52 -7.63 -6.02 9.40
N ILE A 53 -7.71 -7.11 8.63
CA ILE A 53 -8.01 -8.45 9.14
C ILE A 53 -6.75 -9.10 9.73
N TRP A 54 -5.57 -8.82 9.17
CA TRP A 54 -4.31 -9.44 9.57
C TRP A 54 -3.66 -8.84 10.80
N LEU A 55 -3.74 -7.52 10.96
CA LEU A 55 -3.16 -6.83 12.09
C LEU A 55 -3.67 -7.38 13.45
N PRO A 56 -4.99 -7.60 13.66
CA PRO A 56 -5.48 -8.14 14.92
C PRO A 56 -5.05 -9.57 15.20
N GLU A 57 -4.64 -10.36 14.20
CA GLU A 57 -4.16 -11.74 14.43
C GLU A 57 -2.75 -11.81 15.01
N GLN A 58 -1.99 -10.72 14.89
CA GLN A 58 -0.61 -10.66 15.38
C GLN A 58 -0.52 -10.34 16.87
N TYR A 59 -1.63 -9.92 17.50
CA TYR A 59 -1.64 -9.47 18.89
C TYR A 59 -2.57 -10.31 19.77
N PRO A 60 -2.19 -10.59 21.04
CA PRO A 60 -3.06 -11.26 21.99
C PRO A 60 -4.27 -10.39 22.35
N THR A 61 -5.39 -11.02 22.72
CA THR A 61 -6.71 -10.39 22.86
C THR A 61 -6.70 -9.13 23.73
N ARG A 62 -5.91 -9.14 24.81
CA ARG A 62 -5.71 -8.02 25.75
C ARG A 62 -5.12 -6.74 25.14
N MET A 63 -4.44 -6.82 24.00
CA MET A 63 -3.76 -5.68 23.37
C MET A 63 -4.22 -5.38 21.94
N ARG A 64 -5.08 -6.21 21.34
CA ARG A 64 -5.54 -6.05 19.95
C ARG A 64 -6.15 -4.68 19.66
N ALA A 65 -7.03 -4.19 20.54
CA ALA A 65 -7.70 -2.91 20.35
C ALA A 65 -6.71 -1.74 20.36
N THR A 66 -5.79 -1.72 21.34
CA THR A 66 -4.77 -0.67 21.47
C THR A 66 -3.78 -0.70 20.31
N ALA A 67 -3.32 -1.89 19.90
CA ALA A 67 -2.41 -2.05 18.78
C ALA A 67 -3.07 -1.59 17.46
N PHE A 68 -4.34 -1.91 17.25
CA PHE A 68 -5.09 -1.47 16.07
C PHE A 68 -5.29 0.05 16.06
N ALA A 69 -5.67 0.64 17.20
CA ALA A 69 -5.83 2.09 17.35
C ALA A 69 -4.51 2.83 17.12
N PHE A 70 -3.40 2.36 17.71
CA PHE A 70 -2.08 2.92 17.51
C PHE A 70 -1.65 2.87 16.04
N THR A 71 -1.78 1.70 15.39
CA THR A 71 -1.38 1.53 13.99
C THR A 71 -2.17 2.44 13.06
N THR A 72 -3.48 2.56 13.28
CA THR A 72 -4.36 3.44 12.49
C THR A 72 -4.07 4.93 12.72
N ALA A 73 -3.76 5.31 13.96
CA ALA A 73 -3.36 6.69 14.26
C ALA A 73 -1.99 7.02 13.63
N PHE A 74 -1.01 6.13 13.79
CA PHE A 74 0.33 6.28 13.25
C PHE A 74 0.31 6.37 11.72
N SER A 75 -0.52 5.56 11.05
CA SER A 75 -0.63 5.61 9.58
C SER A 75 -1.10 6.97 9.07
N ARG A 76 -1.91 7.72 9.84
CA ARG A 76 -2.34 9.08 9.46
C ARG A 76 -1.18 10.08 9.50
N TRP A 77 -0.31 9.98 10.50
CA TRP A 77 0.90 10.80 10.57
C TRP A 77 1.85 10.49 9.41
N VAL A 78 2.06 9.20 9.11
CA VAL A 78 2.86 8.77 7.96
C VAL A 78 2.23 9.24 6.64
N ALA A 79 0.91 9.14 6.47
CA ALA A 79 0.22 9.61 5.27
C ALA A 79 0.30 11.14 5.09
N ALA A 80 0.20 11.90 6.18
CA ALA A 80 0.42 13.35 6.15
C ALA A 80 1.85 13.67 5.72
N GLY A 81 2.86 13.05 6.34
CA GLY A 81 4.26 13.21 5.95
C GLY A 81 4.53 12.83 4.50
N GLY A 82 3.94 11.71 4.03
CA GLY A 82 4.03 11.27 2.64
C GLY A 82 3.43 12.28 1.66
N THR A 83 2.26 12.85 1.98
CA THR A 83 1.62 13.89 1.17
C THR A 83 2.50 15.14 1.05
N PHE A 84 3.09 15.60 2.16
CA PHE A 84 4.03 16.73 2.13
C PHE A 84 5.29 16.42 1.31
N LEU A 85 5.85 15.22 1.44
CA LEU A 85 7.03 14.79 0.68
C LEU A 85 6.75 14.74 -0.83
N ILE A 86 5.60 14.19 -1.22
CA ILE A 86 5.13 14.15 -2.61
C ILE A 86 4.97 15.57 -3.14
N GLY A 87 4.31 16.46 -2.39
CA GLY A 87 4.11 17.86 -2.76
C GLY A 87 5.43 18.61 -2.94
N TYR A 88 6.35 18.46 -1.98
CA TYR A 88 7.70 19.02 -2.08
C TYR A 88 8.47 18.49 -3.30
N GLY A 89 8.42 17.17 -3.54
CA GLY A 89 9.06 16.54 -4.68
C GLY A 89 8.49 17.04 -6.02
N THR A 90 7.18 17.24 -6.11
CA THR A 90 6.54 17.80 -7.31
C THR A 90 6.96 19.25 -7.54
N HIS A 91 7.09 20.04 -6.47
CA HIS A 91 7.58 21.41 -6.55
C HIS A 91 9.05 21.47 -7.00
N ALA A 92 9.91 20.58 -6.47
CA ALA A 92 11.34 20.55 -6.79
C ALA A 92 11.66 20.02 -8.19
N THR A 93 10.87 19.05 -8.70
CA THR A 93 11.17 18.34 -9.96
C THR A 93 10.32 18.83 -11.14
N GLY A 94 9.24 19.57 -10.88
CA GLY A 94 8.32 20.09 -11.91
C GLY A 94 7.47 19.02 -12.63
N SER A 95 7.47 17.77 -12.15
CA SER A 95 6.74 16.64 -12.75
C SER A 95 6.11 15.75 -11.67
N LEU A 96 5.21 14.85 -12.09
CA LEU A 96 4.59 13.85 -11.23
C LEU A 96 5.68 12.98 -10.58
N THR A 97 5.67 12.92 -9.25
CA THR A 97 6.61 12.13 -8.43
C THR A 97 6.30 10.63 -8.44
N LEU A 98 6.03 10.09 -9.63
CA LEU A 98 6.04 8.67 -9.95
C LEU A 98 7.06 7.83 -9.18
N PRO A 99 8.36 8.22 -9.12
CA PRO A 99 9.34 7.43 -8.38
C PRO A 99 9.06 7.40 -6.87
N LEU A 100 8.55 8.49 -6.28
CA LEU A 100 8.26 8.54 -4.84
C LEU A 100 7.03 7.69 -4.49
N THR A 101 5.97 7.76 -5.29
CA THR A 101 4.74 7.01 -5.02
C THR A 101 4.91 5.51 -5.26
N ALA A 102 5.60 5.12 -6.33
CA ALA A 102 5.89 3.71 -6.61
C ALA A 102 6.90 3.12 -5.60
N ALA A 103 7.92 3.88 -5.17
CA ALA A 103 8.92 3.40 -4.23
C ALA A 103 8.32 2.97 -2.88
N VAL A 104 7.30 3.68 -2.38
CA VAL A 104 6.60 3.31 -1.14
C VAL A 104 5.99 1.92 -1.23
N PHE A 105 5.36 1.57 -2.36
CA PHE A 105 4.79 0.23 -2.57
C PHE A 105 5.85 -0.84 -2.76
N VAL A 106 6.96 -0.53 -3.42
CA VAL A 106 8.11 -1.45 -3.54
C VAL A 106 8.71 -1.74 -2.16
N ILE A 107 8.97 -0.72 -1.36
CA ILE A 107 9.47 -0.88 0.02
C ILE A 107 8.47 -1.69 0.85
N SER A 108 7.18 -1.37 0.76
CA SER A 108 6.11 -2.11 1.46
C SER A 108 6.07 -3.58 1.05
N MET A 109 6.28 -3.89 -0.24
CA MET A 109 6.35 -5.25 -0.74
C MET A 109 7.56 -6.02 -0.19
N LEU A 110 8.71 -5.36 -0.04
CA LEU A 110 9.90 -5.95 0.57
C LEU A 110 9.68 -6.18 2.07
N LEU A 111 9.11 -5.21 2.80
CA LEU A 111 8.82 -5.33 4.23
C LEU A 111 7.81 -6.43 4.54
N VAL A 112 6.76 -6.59 3.72
CA VAL A 112 5.78 -7.68 3.89
C VAL A 112 6.43 -9.06 3.75
N ARG A 113 7.55 -9.19 3.04
CA ARG A 113 8.29 -10.47 2.98
C ARG A 113 9.00 -10.82 4.29
N LEU A 114 9.31 -9.85 5.13
CA LEU A 114 9.92 -10.08 6.44
C LEU A 114 8.88 -10.40 7.52
N ALA A 115 7.60 -10.15 7.25
CA ALA A 115 6.56 -10.33 8.24
C ALA A 115 6.15 -11.82 8.37
N PRO A 116 5.85 -12.27 9.60
CA PRO A 116 5.51 -13.67 9.88
C PRO A 116 4.17 -14.05 9.23
N GLU A 117 4.13 -15.19 8.57
CA GLU A 117 2.88 -15.76 8.04
C GLU A 117 2.08 -16.33 9.21
N THR A 118 0.89 -15.78 9.48
CA THR A 118 0.00 -16.23 10.58
C THR A 118 -0.94 -17.37 10.17
N ARG A 119 -0.85 -17.86 8.92
CA ARG A 119 -1.69 -18.95 8.45
C ARG A 119 -1.32 -20.22 9.23
N SER A 120 -2.30 -20.79 9.93
CA SER A 120 -2.23 -22.03 10.74
C SER A 120 -1.60 -21.95 12.13
N THR A 121 -1.28 -20.75 12.65
CA THR A 121 -0.83 -20.60 14.04
C THR A 121 -2.03 -20.33 14.96
N ALA A 122 -2.11 -21.04 16.09
CA ALA A 122 -3.10 -20.72 17.12
C ALA A 122 -2.90 -19.26 17.59
N LEU A 123 -4.00 -18.54 17.80
CA LEU A 123 -3.96 -17.17 18.31
C LEU A 123 -3.16 -17.16 19.64
N PRO A 124 -2.15 -16.28 19.79
CA PRO A 124 -1.44 -16.17 21.06
C PRO A 124 -2.44 -15.76 22.14
N SER A 125 -2.60 -16.62 23.16
CA SER A 125 -3.51 -16.46 24.29
C SER A 125 -3.18 -15.22 25.13
#